data_AF-A0A7S4Q4M8-F1
#
_entry.id   AF-A0A7S4Q4M8-F1
#
_cell.length_a   1.000
_cell.length_b   1.000
_cell.length_c   1.000
_cell.angle_alpha   90.00
_cell.angle_beta   90.00
_cell.angle_gamma   90.00
#
_symmetry.space_group_name_H-M   'P 1'
#
loop_
_entity.id
_entity.type
_entity.pdbx_description
1 polymer ?
#
loop_
_entity_poly.entity_id
_entity_poly.type
_entity_poly.pdbx_seq_one_letter_code
_entity_poly.pdbx_strand_id
1 'polypeptide(L)'
;FAYGGFPGMLQEGGLVKDPRRNLPRGIIGACVMTMCIYSLMSASVLLVAEPSAIAGYTNGFDSLRGTLPDPVIALVSCTVLSSVANNIMENTLIVIDNLQQMTVASGGKLVLPVSPPCGTDVLVFGSIATLTVFKKDIGLGALLGDAVDFALILQFAIFALLSLANMGDQRPLSRLRLLPVVSLAANALVGVWHLCNASPAPMIVLVALVCLPLCLPSARGFSVSTKRKDN
;
A
#
# COMPACT_ATOMS: atom_id res chain seq x y z
N PHE A 1 6.30 5.57 5.41
CA PHE A 1 4.87 5.53 5.77
C PHE A 1 4.05 6.71 5.23
N ALA A 2 4.31 7.97 5.62
CA ALA A 2 3.40 9.13 5.39
C ALA A 2 3.16 9.56 3.93
N TYR A 3 3.90 8.97 2.97
CA TYR A 3 3.76 9.20 1.53
C TYR A 3 3.12 7.99 0.80
N GLY A 4 2.58 7.01 1.53
CA GLY A 4 2.09 5.74 0.97
C GLY A 4 0.81 5.84 0.12
N GLY A 5 0.13 6.99 0.07
CA GLY A 5 -1.17 7.14 -0.63
C GLY A 5 -1.08 7.34 -2.15
N PHE A 6 0.10 7.60 -2.73
CA PHE A 6 0.22 7.88 -4.17
C PHE A 6 -0.15 6.71 -5.10
N PRO A 7 0.11 5.44 -4.76
CA PRO A 7 -0.38 4.32 -5.55
C PRO A 7 -1.90 4.28 -5.70
N GLY A 8 -2.67 4.70 -4.69
CA GLY A 8 -4.13 4.79 -4.76
C GLY A 8 -4.61 5.80 -5.79
N MET A 9 -3.93 6.95 -5.90
CA MET A 9 -4.23 7.96 -6.92
C MET A 9 -4.08 7.44 -8.37
N LEU A 10 -3.25 6.43 -8.60
CA LEU A 10 -3.12 5.81 -9.93
C LEU A 10 -4.36 4.97 -10.28
N GLN A 11 -5.02 4.38 -9.28
CA GLN A 11 -6.17 3.50 -9.46
C GLN A 11 -7.43 4.29 -9.78
N GLU A 12 -7.57 5.50 -9.22
CA GLU A 12 -8.67 6.42 -9.55
C GLU A 12 -8.49 7.15 -10.90
N GLY A 13 -7.49 6.78 -11.70
CA GLY A 13 -7.19 7.45 -12.97
C GLY A 13 -8.34 7.45 -13.98
N GLY A 14 -9.31 6.52 -13.85
CA GLY A 14 -10.52 6.50 -14.66
C GLY A 14 -11.47 7.68 -14.44
N LEU A 15 -11.37 8.37 -13.29
CA LEU A 15 -12.21 9.53 -12.94
C LEU A 15 -11.62 10.86 -13.44
N VAL A 16 -10.36 10.86 -13.87
CA VAL A 16 -9.63 12.06 -14.27
C VAL A 16 -9.87 12.35 -15.75
N LYS A 17 -10.34 13.56 -16.08
CA LYS A 17 -10.37 14.05 -17.45
C LYS A 17 -8.96 14.07 -18.04
N ASP A 18 -8.75 13.45 -19.21
CA ASP A 18 -7.43 13.33 -19.87
C ASP A 18 -6.32 12.75 -18.96
N PRO A 19 -6.44 11.47 -18.55
CA PRO A 19 -5.58 10.89 -17.51
C PRO A 19 -4.10 10.88 -17.90
N ARG A 20 -3.78 10.69 -19.19
CA ARG A 20 -2.38 10.71 -19.68
C ARG A 20 -1.64 12.01 -19.37
N ARG A 21 -2.35 13.15 -19.27
CA ARG A 21 -1.75 14.46 -19.03
C ARG A 21 -1.95 14.94 -17.60
N ASN A 22 -3.15 14.76 -17.07
CA ASN A 22 -3.55 15.37 -15.81
C ASN A 22 -3.14 14.52 -14.60
N LEU A 23 -3.15 13.20 -14.73
CA LEU A 23 -2.75 12.29 -13.66
C LEU A 23 -1.28 12.46 -13.23
N PRO A 24 -0.27 12.45 -14.12
CA PRO A 24 1.12 12.66 -13.69
C PRO A 24 1.34 14.05 -13.08
N ARG A 25 0.63 15.08 -13.57
CA ARG A 25 0.71 16.45 -13.02
C ARG A 25 0.08 16.53 -11.63
N GLY A 26 -1.07 15.88 -11.44
CA GLY A 26 -1.74 15.78 -10.15
C GLY A 26 -0.89 15.08 -9.11
N ILE A 27 -0.27 13.95 -9.46
CA ILE A 27 0.63 13.21 -8.58
C ILE A 27 1.84 14.06 -8.20
N ILE A 28 2.54 14.66 -9.18
CA ILE A 28 3.71 15.50 -8.89
C ILE A 28 3.31 16.71 -8.02
N GLY A 29 2.20 17.37 -8.34
CA GLY A 29 1.70 18.50 -7.56
C GLY A 29 1.38 18.12 -6.12
N ALA A 30 0.68 16.99 -5.92
CA ALA A 30 0.39 16.45 -4.60
C ALA A 30 1.67 16.09 -3.84
N CYS A 31 2.63 15.40 -4.48
CA CYS A 31 3.94 15.08 -3.89
C CYS A 31 4.66 16.33 -3.38
N VAL A 32 4.78 17.36 -4.23
CA VAL A 32 5.47 18.61 -3.86
C VAL A 32 4.74 19.32 -2.72
N MET A 33 3.42 19.43 -2.81
CA MET A 33 2.62 20.07 -1.76
C MET A 33 2.74 19.33 -0.43
N THR A 34 2.63 18.00 -0.42
CA THR A 34 2.79 17.19 0.79
C THR A 34 4.19 17.34 1.38
N MET A 35 5.25 17.33 0.56
CA MET A 35 6.61 17.57 1.03
C MET A 35 6.73 18.95 1.70
N CYS A 36 6.23 20.01 1.07
CA CYS A 36 6.25 21.35 1.65
C CYS A 36 5.50 21.40 2.98
N ILE A 37 4.29 20.83 3.06
CA ILE A 37 3.49 20.83 4.29
C ILE A 37 4.21 20.07 5.40
N TYR A 38 4.74 18.88 5.13
CA TYR A 38 5.44 18.09 6.14
C TYR A 38 6.75 18.74 6.58
N SER A 39 7.51 19.38 5.69
CA SER A 39 8.69 20.13 6.06
C SER A 39 8.36 21.33 6.95
N LEU A 40 7.32 22.09 6.61
CA LEU A 40 6.85 23.23 7.42
C LEU A 40 6.31 22.77 8.78
N MET A 41 5.59 21.65 8.81
CA MET A 41 5.07 21.08 10.06
C MET A 41 6.21 20.62 10.97
N SER A 42 7.19 19.89 10.44
CA SER A 42 8.38 19.48 11.19
C SER A 42 9.18 20.68 11.72
N ALA A 43 9.38 21.71 10.89
CA ALA A 43 10.04 22.93 11.32
C ALA A 43 9.25 23.65 12.43
N SER A 44 7.92 23.73 12.31
CA SER A 44 7.06 24.35 13.31
C SER A 44 7.11 23.61 14.65
N VAL A 45 7.13 22.28 14.63
CA VAL A 45 7.26 21.47 15.85
C VAL A 45 8.60 21.70 16.54
N LEU A 46 9.70 21.76 15.77
CA LEU A 46 11.05 22.03 16.32
C LEU A 46 11.20 23.45 16.89
N LEU A 47 10.35 24.39 16.49
CA LEU A 47 10.33 25.75 17.05
C LEU A 47 9.57 25.85 18.38
N VAL A 48 8.69 24.88 18.67
CA VAL A 48 7.79 24.92 19.83
C VAL A 48 8.20 23.92 20.91
N ALA A 49 8.85 22.82 20.55
CA ALA A 49 9.22 21.77 21.50
C ALA A 49 10.67 21.31 21.29
N GLU A 50 11.35 21.03 22.40
CA GLU A 50 12.70 20.45 22.37
C GLU A 50 12.68 19.03 21.76
N PRO A 51 13.65 18.66 20.92
CA PRO A 51 13.71 17.32 20.32
C PRO A 51 13.69 16.17 21.33
N SER A 52 14.31 16.37 22.49
CA SER A 52 14.34 15.42 23.62
C SER A 52 12.94 15.18 24.20
N ALA A 53 12.15 16.24 24.35
CA ALA A 53 10.76 16.15 24.82
C ALA A 53 9.89 15.43 23.79
N ILE A 54 10.06 15.75 22.50
CA ILE A 54 9.33 15.11 21.39
C ILE A 54 9.58 13.60 21.36
N ALA A 55 10.84 13.18 21.52
CA ALA A 55 11.23 11.77 21.54
C ALA A 55 10.65 10.98 22.73
N GLY A 56 10.23 11.67 23.80
CA GLY A 56 9.61 11.06 24.97
C GLY A 56 8.13 10.71 24.80
N TYR A 57 7.45 11.23 23.78
CA TYR A 57 6.02 10.94 23.57
C TYR A 57 5.81 9.61 22.84
N THR A 58 4.86 8.82 23.37
CA THR A 58 4.49 7.52 22.76
C THR A 58 3.64 7.66 21.50
N ASN A 59 2.95 8.80 21.34
CA ASN A 59 2.20 9.12 20.14
C ASN A 59 2.24 10.64 19.87
N GLY A 60 2.09 11.03 18.60
CA GLY A 60 2.12 12.43 18.20
C GLY A 60 0.91 13.27 18.64
N PHE A 61 -0.11 12.67 19.26
CA PHE A 61 -1.23 13.41 19.84
C PHE A 61 -0.92 13.86 21.27
N ASP A 62 -0.19 13.04 22.02
CA ASP A 62 0.26 13.37 23.37
C ASP A 62 1.23 14.54 23.37
N SER A 63 2.02 14.71 22.30
CA SER A 63 2.87 15.90 22.13
C SER A 63 2.09 17.18 21.84
N LEU A 64 0.83 17.06 21.41
CA LEU A 64 -0.06 18.20 21.13
C LEU A 64 -0.92 18.56 22.34
N ARG A 65 -1.09 17.65 23.31
CA ARG A 65 -1.82 17.89 24.55
C ARG A 65 -1.10 18.97 25.37
N GLY A 66 -1.83 20.04 25.70
CA GLY A 66 -1.29 21.20 26.41
C GLY A 66 -0.76 22.32 25.50
N THR A 67 -0.55 22.05 24.20
CA THR A 67 -0.16 23.06 23.21
C THR A 67 -1.36 23.54 22.40
N LEU A 68 -2.24 22.62 22.03
CA LEU A 68 -3.45 22.90 21.27
C LEU A 68 -4.71 22.71 22.12
N PRO A 69 -5.79 23.48 21.86
CA PRO A 69 -7.09 23.25 22.46
C PRO A 69 -7.65 21.87 22.10
N ASP A 70 -8.34 21.22 23.04
CA ASP A 70 -8.97 19.91 22.83
C ASP A 70 -9.83 19.81 21.56
N PRO A 71 -10.63 20.83 21.16
CA PRO A 71 -11.38 20.79 19.90
C PRO A 71 -10.50 20.66 18.65
N VAL A 72 -9.30 21.25 18.67
CA VAL A 72 -8.35 21.17 17.54
C VAL A 72 -7.73 19.78 17.49
N ILE A 73 -7.39 19.19 18.64
CA ILE A 73 -6.88 17.82 18.73
C ILE A 73 -7.94 16.82 18.24
N ALA A 74 -9.21 17.04 18.60
CA ALA A 74 -10.33 16.23 18.11
C ALA A 74 -10.48 16.34 16.58
N LEU A 75 -10.38 17.55 16.01
CA LEU A 75 -10.41 17.75 14.56
C LEU A 75 -9.29 16.99 13.85
N VAL A 76 -8.05 17.09 14.35
CA VAL A 76 -6.91 16.34 13.80
C VAL A 76 -7.16 14.83 13.91
N SER A 77 -7.71 14.36 15.04
CA SER A 77 -8.08 12.96 15.22
C SER A 77 -9.12 12.50 14.19
N CYS A 78 -10.12 13.34 13.87
CA CYS A 78 -11.09 13.05 12.81
C CYS A 78 -10.43 12.92 11.44
N THR A 79 -9.42 13.74 11.11
CA THR A 79 -8.69 13.60 9.83
C THR A 79 -7.95 12.27 9.73
N VAL A 80 -7.33 11.82 10.83
CA VAL A 80 -6.67 10.51 10.89
C VAL A 80 -7.68 9.38 10.77
N LEU A 81 -8.81 9.46 11.47
CA LEU A 81 -9.89 8.47 11.36
C LEU A 81 -10.46 8.39 9.94
N SER A 82 -10.67 9.54 9.28
CA SER A 82 -11.12 9.59 7.88
C SER A 82 -10.11 8.93 6.95
N SER A 83 -8.81 9.17 7.15
CA SER A 83 -7.76 8.52 6.35
C SER A 83 -7.71 7.01 6.57
N VAL A 84 -7.87 6.55 7.81
CA VAL A 84 -7.94 5.11 8.13
C VAL A 84 -9.16 4.47 7.46
N ALA A 85 -10.33 5.12 7.54
CA ALA A 85 -11.56 4.63 6.91
C ALA A 85 -11.40 4.51 5.39
N ASN A 86 -10.85 5.54 4.73
CA ASN A 86 -10.58 5.50 3.30
C ASN A 86 -9.61 4.37 2.93
N ASN A 87 -8.51 4.21 3.67
CA ASN A 87 -7.53 3.14 3.43
C ASN A 87 -8.13 1.74 3.61
N ILE A 88 -8.99 1.53 4.62
CA ILE A 88 -9.67 0.24 4.81
C ILE A 88 -10.60 -0.04 3.63
N MET A 89 -11.39 0.94 3.22
CA MET A 89 -12.33 0.80 2.12
C MET A 89 -11.61 0.52 0.79
N GLU A 90 -10.61 1.34 0.46
CA GLU A 90 -9.85 1.23 -0.79
C GLU A 90 -9.10 -0.11 -0.89
N ASN A 91 -8.36 -0.49 0.15
CA ASN A 91 -7.63 -1.77 0.15
C ASN A 91 -8.57 -2.97 0.07
N THR A 92 -9.76 -2.90 0.69
CA THR A 92 -10.77 -3.96 0.58
C THR A 92 -11.23 -4.12 -0.87
N LEU A 93 -11.56 -3.02 -1.54
CA LEU A 93 -12.02 -3.03 -2.93
C LEU A 93 -10.94 -3.57 -3.88
N ILE A 94 -9.67 -3.20 -3.66
CA ILE A 94 -8.53 -3.73 -4.42
C ILE A 94 -8.40 -5.24 -4.24
N VAL A 95 -8.52 -5.74 -3.01
CA VAL A 95 -8.44 -7.18 -2.74
C VAL A 95 -9.59 -7.92 -3.41
N ILE A 96 -10.81 -7.38 -3.36
CA ILE A 96 -11.98 -7.96 -4.02
C ILE A 96 -11.77 -8.01 -5.54
N ASP A 97 -11.35 -6.91 -6.17
CA ASP A 97 -11.12 -6.85 -7.62
C ASP A 97 -10.03 -7.85 -8.05
N ASN A 98 -8.90 -7.91 -7.33
CA ASN A 98 -7.85 -8.88 -7.61
C ASN A 98 -8.33 -10.33 -7.46
N LEU A 99 -9.09 -10.63 -6.39
CA LEU A 99 -9.66 -11.97 -6.20
C LEU A 99 -10.64 -12.34 -7.33
N GLN A 100 -11.46 -11.40 -7.78
CA GLN A 100 -12.36 -11.59 -8.91
C GLN A 100 -11.58 -11.87 -10.20
N GLN A 101 -10.55 -11.07 -10.50
CA GLN A 101 -9.71 -11.25 -11.69
C GLN A 101 -8.98 -12.60 -11.69
N MET A 102 -8.43 -13.04 -10.55
CA MET A 102 -7.79 -14.35 -10.42
C MET A 102 -8.78 -15.51 -10.58
N THR A 103 -10.02 -15.33 -10.11
CA THR A 103 -11.09 -16.34 -10.22
C THR A 103 -11.59 -16.48 -11.66
N VAL A 104 -11.73 -15.36 -12.39
CA VAL A 104 -12.19 -15.33 -13.79
C VAL A 104 -11.12 -15.86 -14.76
N ALA A 105 -9.84 -15.50 -14.56
CA ALA A 105 -8.73 -15.95 -15.39
C ALA A 105 -8.48 -17.47 -15.33
N SER A 106 -8.94 -18.13 -14.26
CA SER A 106 -8.69 -19.56 -14.03
C SER A 106 -9.66 -20.50 -14.78
N GLY A 107 -10.67 -19.99 -15.51
CA GLY A 107 -11.57 -20.79 -16.35
C GLY A 107 -12.34 -21.93 -15.63
N GLY A 108 -12.21 -22.03 -14.32
CA GLY A 108 -12.65 -23.18 -13.55
C GLY A 108 -12.90 -22.74 -12.12
N LYS A 109 -14.16 -22.89 -11.70
CA LYS A 109 -14.70 -22.88 -10.35
C LYS A 109 -13.64 -23.04 -9.22
N LEU A 110 -12.95 -21.96 -8.88
CA LEU A 110 -12.66 -21.70 -7.48
C LEU A 110 -13.91 -20.99 -6.96
N VAL A 111 -14.91 -21.78 -6.58
CA VAL A 111 -16.05 -21.27 -5.82
C VAL A 111 -15.49 -20.93 -4.45
N LEU A 112 -14.90 -19.74 -4.29
CA LEU A 112 -15.15 -19.01 -3.06
C LEU A 112 -16.67 -19.03 -2.91
N PRO A 113 -17.22 -19.49 -1.76
CA PRO A 113 -18.66 -19.57 -1.60
C PRO A 113 -19.21 -18.22 -2.03
N VAL A 114 -19.92 -18.21 -3.16
CA VAL A 114 -20.69 -17.08 -3.63
C VAL A 114 -21.89 -17.03 -2.70
N SER A 115 -21.61 -16.72 -1.43
CA SER A 115 -22.54 -15.99 -0.62
C SER A 115 -22.83 -14.69 -1.36
N PRO A 116 -24.07 -14.17 -1.28
CA PRO A 116 -24.50 -12.96 -2.00
C PRO A 116 -23.45 -11.85 -1.80
N PRO A 117 -23.36 -10.83 -2.67
CA PRO A 117 -22.31 -9.80 -2.69
C PRO A 117 -21.87 -9.25 -1.31
N CYS A 118 -22.74 -9.28 -0.29
CA CYS A 118 -22.37 -9.07 1.11
C CYS A 118 -21.30 -10.01 1.71
N GLY A 119 -21.15 -11.26 1.29
CA GLY A 119 -20.40 -12.29 2.03
C GLY A 119 -18.88 -12.17 1.89
N THR A 120 -18.39 -11.94 0.67
CA THR A 120 -16.95 -11.75 0.40
C THR A 120 -16.48 -10.42 0.95
N ASP A 121 -17.29 -9.37 0.80
CA ASP A 121 -17.03 -8.05 1.35
C ASP A 121 -16.96 -8.10 2.88
N VAL A 122 -17.93 -8.74 3.55
CA VAL A 122 -17.92 -8.90 5.02
C VAL A 122 -16.72 -9.72 5.51
N LEU A 123 -16.25 -10.72 4.75
CA LEU A 123 -15.05 -11.49 5.10
C LEU A 123 -13.78 -10.65 4.99
N VAL A 124 -13.62 -9.86 3.93
CA VAL A 124 -12.45 -9.00 3.72
C VAL A 124 -12.48 -7.82 4.71
N PHE A 125 -13.62 -7.13 4.85
CA PHE A 125 -13.80 -6.09 5.86
C PHE A 125 -13.63 -6.64 7.28
N GLY A 126 -14.21 -7.79 7.57
CA GLY A 126 -14.14 -8.44 8.88
C GLY A 126 -12.71 -8.85 9.23
N SER A 127 -11.95 -9.39 8.29
CA SER A 127 -10.53 -9.75 8.49
C SER A 127 -9.66 -8.51 8.68
N ILE A 128 -9.82 -7.47 7.85
CA ILE A 128 -9.09 -6.19 8.01
C ILE A 128 -9.45 -5.53 9.35
N ALA A 129 -10.72 -5.50 9.72
CA ALA A 129 -11.18 -4.93 10.99
C ALA A 129 -10.63 -5.73 12.19
N THR A 130 -10.67 -7.06 12.13
CA THR A 130 -10.12 -7.95 13.19
C THR A 130 -8.62 -7.72 13.34
N LEU A 131 -7.86 -7.71 12.25
CA LEU A 131 -6.42 -7.42 12.29
C LEU A 131 -6.12 -6.01 12.82
N THR A 132 -6.97 -5.03 12.51
CA THR A 132 -6.81 -3.65 12.97
C THR A 132 -7.09 -3.49 14.47
N VAL A 133 -8.13 -4.16 14.98
CA VAL A 133 -8.55 -4.09 16.40
C VAL A 133 -7.60 -4.88 17.29
N PHE A 134 -7.25 -6.11 16.92
CA PHE A 134 -6.43 -7.00 17.73
C PHE A 134 -4.92 -6.82 17.52
N LYS A 135 -4.47 -5.79 16.80
CA LYS A 135 -3.04 -5.56 16.53
C LYS A 135 -2.17 -5.44 17.79
N LYS A 136 -2.74 -4.96 18.91
CA LYS A 136 -2.03 -4.86 20.19
C LYS A 136 -1.92 -6.22 20.87
N ASP A 137 -2.98 -7.00 20.87
CA ASP A 137 -3.03 -8.33 21.51
C ASP A 137 -2.17 -9.36 20.77
N ILE A 138 -1.98 -9.17 19.46
CA ILE A 138 -1.11 -10.02 18.63
C ILE A 138 0.37 -9.56 18.71
N GLY A 139 0.68 -8.47 19.43
CA GLY A 139 2.04 -7.93 19.51
C GLY A 139 2.54 -7.30 18.20
N LEU A 140 1.64 -7.01 17.25
CA LEU A 140 1.95 -6.45 15.94
C LEU A 140 2.31 -4.96 15.97
N GLY A 141 2.08 -4.25 17.09
CA GLY A 141 2.21 -2.79 17.16
C GLY A 141 3.54 -2.22 16.65
N ALA A 142 4.67 -2.80 17.08
CA ALA A 142 6.00 -2.39 16.60
C ALA A 142 6.33 -2.98 15.21
N LEU A 143 5.84 -4.19 14.93
CA LEU A 143 6.07 -4.90 13.67
C LEU A 143 5.32 -4.30 12.48
N LEU A 144 4.19 -3.63 12.71
CA LEU A 144 3.29 -3.15 11.66
C LEU A 144 3.90 -1.96 10.91
N GLY A 145 4.58 -1.06 11.61
CA GLY A 145 5.26 0.09 10.98
C GLY A 145 6.33 -0.38 9.99
N ASP A 146 7.23 -1.23 10.48
CA ASP A 146 8.29 -1.87 9.69
C ASP A 146 7.74 -2.70 8.52
N ALA A 147 6.66 -3.45 8.75
CA ALA A 147 6.00 -4.24 7.70
C ALA A 147 5.42 -3.37 6.60
N VAL A 148 4.74 -2.27 6.95
CA VAL A 148 4.13 -1.36 5.98
C VAL A 148 5.20 -0.60 5.19
N ASP A 149 6.25 -0.14 5.86
CA ASP A 149 7.35 0.54 5.18
C ASP A 149 8.05 -0.39 4.19
N PHE A 150 8.34 -1.63 4.60
CA PHE A 150 8.88 -2.63 3.70
C PHE A 150 7.95 -2.97 2.52
N ALA A 151 6.64 -3.12 2.78
CA ALA A 151 5.65 -3.39 1.74
C ALA A 151 5.59 -2.25 0.70
N LEU A 152 5.64 -1.00 1.14
CA LEU A 152 5.68 0.17 0.25
C LEU A 152 6.96 0.21 -0.60
N ILE A 153 8.11 -0.05 0.01
CA ILE A 153 9.40 -0.14 -0.71
C ILE A 153 9.32 -1.21 -1.79
N LEU A 154 8.79 -2.39 -1.44
CA LEU A 154 8.62 -3.50 -2.38
C LEU A 154 7.66 -3.14 -3.52
N GLN A 155 6.53 -2.49 -3.21
CA GLN A 155 5.57 -2.04 -4.20
C GLN A 155 6.18 -1.04 -5.20
N PHE A 156 6.94 -0.05 -4.72
CA PHE A 156 7.64 0.90 -5.60
C PHE A 156 8.73 0.24 -6.43
N ALA A 157 9.46 -0.73 -5.87
CA ALA A 157 10.44 -1.51 -6.62
C ALA A 157 9.78 -2.32 -7.76
N ILE A 158 8.63 -2.96 -7.49
CA ILE A 158 7.85 -3.67 -8.52
C ILE A 158 7.39 -2.71 -9.63
N PHE A 159 6.88 -1.52 -9.29
CA PHE A 159 6.49 -0.53 -10.30
C PHE A 159 7.67 -0.04 -11.14
N ALA A 160 8.85 0.15 -10.52
CA ALA A 160 10.05 0.51 -11.24
C ALA A 160 10.49 -0.61 -12.22
N LEU A 161 10.45 -1.87 -11.78
CA LEU A 161 10.75 -3.04 -12.61
C LEU A 161 9.76 -3.19 -13.77
N LEU A 162 8.46 -3.06 -13.51
CA LEU A 162 7.43 -3.10 -14.56
C LEU A 162 7.62 -1.96 -15.57
N SER A 163 7.99 -0.77 -15.10
CA SER A 163 8.29 0.36 -15.98
C SER A 163 9.50 0.07 -16.87
N LEU A 164 10.56 -0.54 -16.32
CA LEU A 164 11.74 -0.95 -17.10
C LEU A 164 11.42 -2.06 -18.10
N ALA A 165 10.63 -3.06 -17.70
CA ALA A 165 10.23 -4.18 -18.56
C ALA A 165 9.38 -3.69 -19.75
N ASN A 166 8.43 -2.79 -19.51
CA ASN A 166 7.57 -2.20 -20.55
C ASN A 166 8.31 -1.22 -21.47
N MET A 167 9.53 -0.79 -21.13
CA MET A 167 10.36 0.08 -21.97
C MET A 167 11.15 -0.69 -23.05
N GLY A 168 11.03 -2.02 -23.11
CA GLY A 168 11.85 -2.94 -23.89
C GLY A 168 11.92 -2.73 -25.41
N ASP A 169 11.04 -1.92 -26.03
CA ASP A 169 10.94 -1.86 -27.51
C ASP A 169 10.93 -0.45 -28.14
N GLN A 170 11.06 0.64 -27.37
CA GLN A 170 10.98 2.01 -27.92
C GLN A 170 12.22 2.88 -27.65
N ARG A 171 13.10 3.01 -28.67
CA ARG A 171 14.03 4.13 -29.05
C ARG A 171 14.89 4.83 -27.94
N PRO A 172 15.96 5.60 -28.26
CA PRO A 172 17.14 5.69 -27.40
C PRO A 172 16.92 6.46 -26.09
N LEU A 173 17.81 6.17 -25.12
CA LEU A 173 17.91 6.72 -23.76
C LEU A 173 17.51 8.20 -23.64
N SER A 174 16.24 8.45 -23.37
CA SER A 174 15.75 9.75 -22.91
C SER A 174 15.89 9.83 -21.38
N ARG A 175 15.93 11.06 -20.82
CA ARG A 175 15.98 11.33 -19.37
C ARG A 175 14.90 10.57 -18.57
N LEU A 176 13.83 10.13 -19.23
CA LEU A 176 12.74 9.34 -18.65
C LEU A 176 13.14 7.90 -18.29
N ARG A 177 14.18 7.32 -18.91
CA ARG A 177 14.68 5.98 -18.56
C ARG A 177 15.52 5.97 -17.27
N LEU A 178 16.10 7.11 -16.90
CA LEU A 178 16.90 7.22 -15.68
C LEU A 178 16.03 7.15 -14.41
N LEU A 179 14.81 7.69 -14.47
CA LEU A 179 13.88 7.75 -13.33
C LEU A 179 13.56 6.38 -12.72
N PRO A 180 13.11 5.36 -13.48
CA PRO A 180 12.83 4.05 -12.90
C PRO A 180 14.10 3.35 -12.40
N VAL A 181 15.26 3.58 -13.03
CA VAL A 181 16.55 3.04 -12.55
C VAL A 181 16.95 3.68 -11.21
N VAL A 182 16.86 5.00 -11.09
CA VAL A 182 17.15 5.73 -9.85
C VAL A 182 16.17 5.34 -8.75
N SER A 183 14.89 5.21 -9.09
CA SER A 183 13.87 4.72 -8.16
C SER A 183 14.19 3.30 -7.67
N LEU A 184 14.56 2.39 -8.58
CA LEU A 184 14.92 1.03 -8.21
C LEU A 184 16.18 0.99 -7.33
N ALA A 185 17.20 1.77 -7.66
CA ALA A 185 18.42 1.88 -6.86
C ALA A 185 18.14 2.44 -5.45
N ALA A 186 17.31 3.49 -5.36
CA ALA A 186 16.90 4.06 -4.09
C ALA A 186 16.10 3.06 -3.24
N ASN A 187 15.12 2.37 -3.84
CA ASN A 187 14.34 1.34 -3.13
C ASN A 187 15.21 0.14 -2.71
N ALA A 188 16.20 -0.26 -3.52
CA ALA A 188 17.15 -1.31 -3.15
C ALA A 188 18.03 -0.89 -1.97
N LEU A 189 18.57 0.33 -1.98
CA LEU A 189 19.36 0.86 -0.86
C LEU A 189 18.55 0.95 0.43
N VAL A 190 17.34 1.50 0.37
CA VAL A 190 16.45 1.61 1.54
C VAL A 190 16.00 0.23 1.99
N GLY A 191 15.70 -0.69 1.08
CA GLY A 191 15.33 -2.07 1.39
C GLY A 191 16.46 -2.84 2.09
N VAL A 192 17.71 -2.71 1.62
CA VAL A 192 18.89 -3.30 2.29
C VAL A 192 19.09 -2.68 3.66
N TRP A 193 19.01 -1.34 3.77
CA TRP A 193 19.11 -0.67 5.07
C TRP A 193 18.03 -1.16 6.05
N HIS A 194 16.80 -1.33 5.58
CA HIS A 194 15.68 -1.80 6.38
C HIS A 194 15.88 -3.28 6.78
N LEU A 195 16.43 -4.13 5.92
CA LEU A 195 16.78 -5.52 6.23
C LEU A 195 17.87 -5.63 7.30
N CYS A 196 18.83 -4.69 7.32
CA CYS A 196 19.92 -4.69 8.28
C CYS A 196 19.55 -4.12 9.65
N ASN A 197 18.58 -3.20 9.72
CA ASN A 197 18.29 -2.44 10.94
C ASN A 197 16.93 -2.75 11.57
N ALA A 198 15.96 -3.28 10.83
CA ALA A 198 14.66 -3.64 11.35
C ALA A 198 14.59 -5.12 11.77
N SER A 199 13.55 -5.47 12.53
CA SER A 199 13.26 -6.87 12.84
C SER A 199 13.03 -7.64 11.53
N PRO A 200 13.58 -8.87 11.37
CA PRO A 200 13.34 -9.70 10.18
C PRO A 200 11.95 -10.36 10.20
N ALA A 201 11.30 -10.46 11.36
CA ALA A 201 10.01 -11.13 11.53
C ALA A 201 8.88 -10.61 10.61
N PRO A 202 8.62 -9.29 10.45
CA PRO A 202 7.58 -8.79 9.57
C PRO A 202 7.89 -9.08 8.10
N MET A 203 9.17 -9.08 7.71
CA MET A 203 9.59 -9.38 6.34
C MET A 203 9.40 -10.86 6.00
N ILE A 204 9.75 -11.75 6.93
CA ILE A 204 9.51 -13.20 6.78
C ILE A 204 8.01 -13.46 6.64
N VAL A 205 7.18 -12.81 7.45
CA VAL A 205 5.71 -12.93 7.35
C VAL A 205 5.21 -12.40 6.00
N LEU A 206 5.69 -11.25 5.55
CA LEU A 206 5.27 -10.68 4.27
C LEU A 206 5.69 -11.56 3.08
N VAL A 207 6.93 -12.04 3.08
CA VAL A 207 7.45 -12.97 2.07
C VAL A 207 6.68 -14.28 2.11
N ALA A 208 6.40 -14.82 3.30
CA ALA A 208 5.57 -16.01 3.45
C ALA A 208 4.17 -15.78 2.88
N LEU A 209 3.51 -14.66 3.18
CA LEU A 209 2.19 -14.32 2.64
C LEU A 209 2.18 -14.15 1.11
N VAL A 210 3.24 -13.58 0.53
CA VAL A 210 3.37 -13.43 -0.93
C VAL A 210 3.69 -14.77 -1.61
N CYS A 211 4.51 -15.62 -0.97
CA CYS A 211 4.93 -16.90 -1.53
C CYS A 211 3.92 -18.04 -1.27
N LEU A 212 3.09 -17.95 -0.23
CA LEU A 212 2.10 -18.98 0.12
C LEU A 212 1.13 -19.29 -1.03
N PRO A 213 0.58 -18.30 -1.77
CA PRO A 213 -0.21 -18.55 -2.97
C PRO A 213 0.58 -19.20 -4.12
N LEU A 214 1.90 -18.99 -4.20
CA LEU A 214 2.78 -19.58 -5.22
C LEU A 214 3.15 -21.04 -4.90
N CYS A 215 3.23 -21.37 -3.60
CA CYS A 215 3.55 -22.70 -3.10
C CYS A 215 2.32 -23.62 -3.00
N LEU A 216 1.11 -23.06 -2.98
CA LEU A 216 -0.10 -23.86 -3.13
C LEU A 216 -0.09 -24.45 -4.55
N PRO A 217 -0.07 -25.79 -4.70
CA PRO A 217 -0.11 -26.39 -6.02
C PRO A 217 -1.35 -25.87 -6.73
N SER A 218 -1.15 -25.13 -7.83
CA SER A 218 -2.20 -24.90 -8.81
C SER A 218 -2.90 -26.22 -8.99
N ALA A 219 -4.21 -26.27 -8.75
CA ALA A 219 -5.05 -27.45 -8.99
C ALA A 219 -5.09 -27.73 -10.51
N ARG A 220 -3.94 -28.06 -11.09
CA ARG A 220 -3.73 -28.49 -12.46
C ARG A 220 -4.08 -29.96 -12.49
N GLY A 221 -5.34 -30.21 -12.75
CA GLY A 221 -5.90 -31.54 -12.94
C GLY A 221 -7.22 -31.50 -13.70
N PHE A 222 -7.38 -30.65 -14.71
CA PHE A 222 -8.51 -30.76 -15.63
C PHE A 222 -8.00 -30.98 -17.05
N SER A 223 -7.91 -32.26 -17.40
CA SER A 223 -7.86 -32.74 -18.77
C SER A 223 -9.15 -32.29 -19.47
N VAL A 224 -9.04 -31.30 -20.35
CA VAL A 224 -10.13 -30.94 -21.27
C VAL A 224 -10.23 -32.08 -22.29
N SER A 225 -11.12 -33.04 -22.01
CA SER A 225 -11.55 -34.02 -22.99
C SER A 225 -12.35 -33.30 -24.07
N THR A 226 -11.69 -32.92 -25.17
CA THR A 226 -12.35 -32.46 -26.38
C THR A 226 -13.11 -33.62 -27.01
N LYS A 227 -14.35 -33.86 -26.58
CA LYS A 227 -15.32 -34.58 -27.40
C LYS A 227 -15.71 -33.66 -28.56
N ARG A 228 -15.01 -33.83 -29.68
CA ARG A 228 -15.41 -33.38 -31.01
C ARG A 228 -16.81 -33.95 -31.28
N LYS A 229 -17.83 -33.10 -31.30
CA LYS A 229 -19.13 -33.42 -31.90
C LYS A 229 -18.98 -33.12 -33.39
N ASP A 230 -18.74 -34.16 -34.16
CA ASP A 230 -18.98 -34.13 -35.59
C ASP A 230 -20.51 -34.19 -35.78
N ASN A 231 -21.06 -33.14 -36.38
CA ASN A 231 -22.35 -33.11 -37.05
C ASN A 231 -22.14 -32.40 -38.38
#